data_AF-A0A7C1I864-F1
#
_entry.id   AF-A0A7C1I864-F1
#
_cell.length_a   1.000
_cell.length_b   1.000
_cell.length_c   1.000
_cell.angle_alpha   90.00
_cell.angle_beta   90.00
_cell.angle_gamma   90.00
#
_symmetry.space_group_name_H-M   'P 1'
#
loop_
_entity.id
_entity.type
_entity.pdbx_description
1 polymer ?
#
loop_
_entity_poly.entity_id
_entity_poly.type
_entity_poly.pdbx_seq_one_letter_code
_entity_poly.pdbx_strand_id
1 'polypeptide(L)'
;MKRMRIIITGSVVQDIGYRLFLYERADELGLLEFQARNTKGGVEVFAGGEAAAIAQFCDLLGAEKPEGAEVGAIEAEEYKGSIRPIERFAQRFMLTQMGKFVSIGMELSGTQKEIKKDTGMMLEKQDLMLEKQDLMLEKQDLMLETLHSSTDILKRLRSESNANFKLLHGDNSELKELIAHHEHSTEARIEALATEIGAEKHGSSGWKQPGLHSH
;
A
#
# COMPACT_ATOMS: atom_id res chain seq x y z
N MET A 1 -59.06 -3.19 42.60
CA MET A 1 -57.72 -3.13 41.99
C MET A 1 -56.70 -3.59 43.00
N LYS A 2 -55.68 -4.32 42.55
CA LYS A 2 -54.56 -4.80 43.37
C LYS A 2 -53.27 -4.17 42.85
N ARG A 3 -52.32 -3.93 43.76
CA ARG A 3 -51.01 -3.39 43.45
C ARG A 3 -49.94 -4.24 44.12
N MET A 4 -48.89 -4.53 43.39
CA MET A 4 -47.78 -5.36 43.85
C MET A 4 -46.46 -4.64 43.61
N ARG A 5 -45.55 -4.81 44.57
CA ARG A 5 -44.13 -4.54 44.40
C ARG A 5 -43.43 -5.87 44.22
N ILE A 6 -42.61 -5.97 43.19
CA ILE A 6 -41.92 -7.19 42.81
C ILE A 6 -40.43 -6.87 42.69
N ILE A 7 -39.58 -7.69 43.30
CA ILE A 7 -38.13 -7.56 43.22
C ILE A 7 -37.59 -8.83 42.55
N ILE A 8 -36.90 -8.64 41.44
CA ILE A 8 -36.25 -9.69 40.67
C ILE A 8 -34.74 -9.57 40.89
N THR A 9 -34.16 -10.57 41.52
CA THR A 9 -32.73 -10.64 41.84
C THR A 9 -32.06 -11.74 41.02
N GLY A 10 -30.76 -11.63 40.76
CA GLY A 10 -30.00 -12.61 39.98
C GLY A 10 -28.66 -12.05 39.50
N SER A 11 -27.81 -12.93 38.96
CA SER A 11 -26.49 -12.57 38.41
C SER A 11 -26.61 -11.72 37.14
N VAL A 12 -27.62 -11.99 36.31
CA VAL A 12 -27.84 -11.28 35.03
C VAL A 12 -29.32 -10.90 34.91
N VAL A 13 -29.69 -9.77 35.52
CA VAL A 13 -31.07 -9.24 35.45
C VAL A 13 -31.14 -7.78 34.99
N GLN A 14 -30.00 -7.10 34.86
CA GLN A 14 -29.91 -5.69 34.44
C GLN A 14 -29.27 -5.59 33.06
N ASP A 15 -29.58 -4.51 32.33
CA ASP A 15 -29.03 -4.17 31.02
C ASP A 15 -29.21 -5.21 29.89
N ILE A 16 -30.05 -6.23 30.11
CA ILE A 16 -30.47 -7.23 29.12
C ILE A 16 -31.89 -6.99 28.56
N GLY A 17 -32.43 -5.78 28.74
CA GLY A 17 -33.80 -5.47 28.30
C GLY A 17 -34.92 -5.96 29.24
N TYR A 18 -34.60 -6.49 30.41
CA TYR A 18 -35.58 -7.02 31.37
C TYR A 18 -36.72 -6.03 31.68
N ARG A 19 -36.42 -4.75 31.90
CA ARG A 19 -37.45 -3.72 32.15
C ARG A 19 -38.43 -3.52 30.99
N LEU A 20 -37.99 -3.74 29.74
CA LEU A 20 -38.85 -3.65 28.56
C LEU A 20 -39.71 -4.92 28.44
N PHE A 21 -39.11 -6.09 28.61
CA PHE A 21 -39.81 -7.36 28.67
C PHE A 21 -40.97 -7.32 29.70
N LEU A 22 -40.70 -6.82 30.91
CA LEU A 22 -41.72 -6.69 31.96
C LEU A 22 -42.85 -5.73 31.58
N TYR A 23 -42.51 -4.64 30.88
CA TYR A 23 -43.50 -3.69 30.40
C TYR A 23 -44.40 -4.33 29.33
N GLU A 24 -43.83 -5.04 28.35
CA GLU A 24 -44.60 -5.73 27.30
C GLU A 24 -45.59 -6.73 27.90
N ARG A 25 -45.13 -7.58 28.83
CA ARG A 25 -46.01 -8.55 29.50
C ARG A 25 -47.10 -7.86 30.34
N ALA A 26 -46.77 -6.73 30.98
CA ALA A 26 -47.76 -5.96 31.75
C ALA A 26 -48.82 -5.31 30.84
N ASP A 27 -48.39 -4.79 29.70
CA ASP A 27 -49.24 -4.15 28.69
C ASP A 27 -50.18 -5.19 28.03
N GLU A 28 -49.65 -6.36 27.66
CA GLU A 28 -50.41 -7.49 27.10
C GLU A 28 -51.50 -8.01 28.05
N LEU A 29 -51.24 -7.98 29.36
CA LEU A 29 -52.21 -8.37 30.40
C LEU A 29 -53.17 -7.22 30.80
N GLY A 30 -53.05 -6.05 30.16
CA GLY A 30 -53.94 -4.90 30.41
C GLY A 30 -53.75 -4.27 31.79
N LEU A 31 -52.54 -4.30 32.35
CA LEU A 31 -52.25 -3.62 33.60
C LEU A 31 -52.33 -2.10 33.42
N LEU A 32 -53.02 -1.41 34.35
CA LEU A 32 -53.28 0.02 34.25
C LEU A 32 -52.13 0.87 34.78
N GLU A 33 -51.39 0.34 35.75
CA GLU A 33 -50.29 1.05 36.40
C GLU A 33 -49.02 0.20 36.34
N PHE A 34 -47.90 0.82 35.94
CA PHE A 34 -46.64 0.11 35.82
C PHE A 34 -45.42 1.02 36.00
N GLN A 35 -44.41 0.51 36.69
CA GLN A 35 -43.09 1.12 36.75
C GLN A 35 -42.02 0.05 37.00
N ALA A 36 -40.93 0.08 36.22
CA ALA A 36 -39.77 -0.76 36.47
C ALA A 36 -38.48 0.07 36.57
N ARG A 37 -37.58 -0.28 37.50
CA ARG A 37 -36.28 0.38 37.67
C ARG A 37 -35.21 -0.61 38.11
N ASN A 38 -33.99 -0.38 37.65
CA ASN A 38 -32.81 -1.08 38.16
C ASN A 38 -32.44 -0.46 39.51
N THR A 39 -32.16 -1.29 40.50
CA THR A 39 -31.71 -0.91 41.84
C THR A 39 -30.43 -1.68 42.18
N LYS A 40 -29.77 -1.38 43.31
CA LYS A 40 -28.61 -2.16 43.75
C LYS A 40 -28.93 -3.63 44.00
N GLY A 41 -30.19 -3.96 44.33
CA GLY A 41 -30.62 -5.32 44.64
C GLY A 41 -31.15 -6.12 43.45
N GLY A 42 -31.28 -5.51 42.26
CA GLY A 42 -31.90 -6.17 41.11
C GLY A 42 -32.89 -5.25 40.38
N VAL A 43 -33.84 -5.85 39.65
CA VAL A 43 -34.92 -5.13 38.97
C VAL A 43 -36.13 -5.03 39.89
N GLU A 44 -36.53 -3.81 40.20
CA GLU A 44 -37.72 -3.54 41.01
C GLU A 44 -38.88 -3.10 40.11
N VAL A 45 -40.04 -3.72 40.29
CA VAL A 45 -41.24 -3.54 39.50
C VAL A 45 -42.40 -3.18 40.42
N PHE A 46 -43.21 -2.22 40.00
CA PHE A 46 -44.49 -1.89 40.59
C PHE A 46 -45.55 -2.08 39.53
N ALA A 47 -46.54 -2.91 39.82
CA ALA A 47 -47.63 -3.24 38.89
C ALA A 47 -48.97 -3.06 39.59
N GLY A 48 -49.93 -2.44 38.92
CA GLY A 48 -51.28 -2.19 39.44
C GLY A 48 -52.36 -2.46 38.39
N GLY A 49 -53.44 -3.13 38.79
CA GLY A 49 -54.50 -3.53 37.87
C GLY A 49 -55.63 -4.30 38.53
N GLU A 50 -56.38 -5.02 37.73
CA GLU A 50 -57.36 -5.99 38.23
C GLU A 50 -56.66 -7.16 38.95
N ALA A 51 -57.32 -7.76 39.94
CA ALA A 51 -56.72 -8.81 40.75
C ALA A 51 -56.31 -10.04 39.92
N ALA A 52 -57.11 -10.39 38.91
CA ALA A 52 -56.83 -11.49 37.99
C ALA A 52 -55.60 -11.20 37.11
N ALA A 53 -55.52 -10.01 36.52
CA ALA A 53 -54.38 -9.60 35.69
C ALA A 53 -53.07 -9.55 36.50
N ILE A 54 -53.11 -9.07 37.74
CA ILE A 54 -51.94 -9.06 38.63
C ILE A 54 -51.49 -10.48 39.00
N ALA A 55 -52.43 -11.40 39.24
CA ALA A 55 -52.09 -12.80 39.51
C ALA A 55 -51.41 -13.44 38.29
N GLN A 56 -52.00 -13.28 37.10
CA GLN A 56 -51.42 -13.76 35.85
C GLN A 56 -50.03 -13.16 35.57
N PHE A 57 -49.84 -11.87 35.86
CA PHE A 57 -48.54 -11.23 35.72
C PHE A 57 -47.50 -11.89 36.62
N CYS A 58 -47.80 -12.09 37.91
CA CYS A 58 -46.88 -12.76 38.83
C CYS A 58 -46.54 -14.20 38.41
N ASP A 59 -47.54 -14.96 37.93
CA ASP A 59 -47.32 -16.33 37.44
C ASP A 59 -46.40 -16.33 36.22
N LEU A 60 -46.58 -15.39 35.29
CA LEU A 60 -45.75 -15.24 34.10
C LEU A 60 -44.30 -14.92 34.46
N LEU A 61 -44.05 -14.05 35.44
CA LEU A 61 -42.69 -13.74 35.88
C LEU A 61 -41.92 -14.97 36.40
N GLY A 62 -42.63 -15.94 36.98
CA GLY A 62 -42.04 -17.20 37.41
C GLY A 62 -41.77 -18.19 36.27
N ALA A 63 -42.53 -18.10 35.18
CA ALA A 63 -42.46 -19.02 34.05
C ALA A 63 -41.52 -18.53 32.92
N GLU A 64 -41.45 -17.23 32.70
CA GLU A 64 -40.77 -16.63 31.56
C GLU A 64 -39.74 -15.59 31.98
N LYS A 65 -38.66 -15.51 31.20
CA LYS A 65 -37.58 -14.53 31.38
C LYS A 65 -37.00 -14.15 30.02
N PRO A 66 -36.41 -12.94 29.87
CA PRO A 66 -35.74 -12.56 28.64
C PRO A 66 -34.52 -13.43 28.36
N GLU A 67 -34.11 -13.49 27.09
CA GLU A 67 -32.93 -14.23 26.66
C GLU A 67 -31.67 -13.74 27.39
N GLY A 68 -30.83 -14.68 27.83
CA GLY A 68 -29.63 -14.39 28.61
C GLY A 68 -29.87 -14.00 30.07
N ALA A 69 -31.12 -13.98 30.56
CA ALA A 69 -31.38 -13.69 31.96
C ALA A 69 -30.97 -14.85 32.89
N GLU A 70 -30.29 -14.52 33.99
CA GLU A 70 -29.99 -15.43 35.09
C GLU A 70 -30.67 -14.90 36.35
N VAL A 71 -31.86 -15.43 36.65
CA VAL A 71 -32.70 -15.04 37.78
C VAL A 71 -32.43 -15.97 38.96
N GLY A 72 -32.19 -15.38 40.13
CA GLY A 72 -32.03 -16.09 41.40
C GLY A 72 -33.34 -16.20 42.17
N ALA A 73 -33.99 -15.07 42.45
CA ALA A 73 -35.25 -15.03 43.20
C ALA A 73 -36.18 -13.92 42.71
N ILE A 74 -37.48 -14.19 42.81
CA ILE A 74 -38.56 -13.23 42.53
C ILE A 74 -39.41 -13.14 43.80
N GLU A 75 -39.43 -11.96 44.41
CA GLU A 75 -40.19 -11.68 45.62
C GLU A 75 -41.31 -10.69 45.30
N ALA A 76 -42.55 -11.04 45.63
CA ALA A 76 -43.72 -10.20 45.36
C ALA A 76 -44.46 -9.90 46.67
N GLU A 77 -44.70 -8.63 46.93
CA GLU A 77 -45.42 -8.15 48.12
C GLU A 77 -46.52 -7.14 47.73
N GLU A 78 -47.55 -7.03 48.58
CA GLU A 78 -48.62 -6.07 48.36
C GLU A 78 -48.11 -4.64 48.51
N TYR A 79 -48.46 -3.78 47.56
CA TYR A 79 -48.03 -2.39 47.55
C TYR A 79 -49.20 -1.44 47.77
N LYS A 80 -49.13 -0.62 48.82
CA LYS A 80 -50.20 0.34 49.17
C LYS A 80 -50.00 1.74 48.58
N GLY A 81 -48.86 2.00 47.96
CA GLY A 81 -48.58 3.30 47.35
C GLY A 81 -49.29 3.50 46.01
N SER A 82 -49.19 4.72 45.49
CA SER A 82 -49.65 5.05 44.15
C SER A 82 -48.60 4.64 43.11
N ILE A 83 -49.05 4.07 42.00
CA ILE A 83 -48.23 3.73 40.84
C ILE A 83 -48.73 4.57 39.67
N ARG A 84 -47.82 5.06 38.83
CA ARG A 84 -48.20 5.86 37.66
C ARG A 84 -48.87 4.99 36.59
N PRO A 85 -49.70 5.60 35.72
CA PRO A 85 -50.25 4.92 34.54
C PRO A 85 -49.14 4.30 33.69
N ILE A 86 -49.41 3.13 33.13
CA ILE A 86 -48.45 2.31 32.37
C ILE A 86 -47.82 3.08 31.20
N GLU A 87 -48.56 3.97 30.53
CA GLU A 87 -48.10 4.76 29.40
C GLU A 87 -46.96 5.72 29.79
N ARG A 88 -46.92 6.16 31.06
CA ARG A 88 -45.85 7.02 31.57
C ARG A 88 -44.50 6.30 31.63
N PHE A 89 -44.50 4.99 31.80
CA PHE A 89 -43.28 4.20 31.73
C PHE A 89 -42.70 4.24 30.32
N ALA A 90 -43.51 3.95 29.29
CA ALA A 90 -43.09 3.95 27.89
C ALA A 90 -42.49 5.31 27.48
N GLN A 91 -43.19 6.41 27.79
CA GLN A 91 -42.71 7.78 27.51
C GLN A 91 -41.33 8.05 28.12
N ARG A 92 -41.16 7.72 29.41
CA ARG A 92 -39.88 7.93 30.11
C ARG A 92 -38.78 7.01 29.60
N PHE A 93 -39.11 5.76 29.29
CA PHE A 93 -38.18 4.78 28.76
C PHE A 93 -37.65 5.25 27.40
N MET A 94 -38.54 5.63 26.47
CA MET A 94 -38.16 6.19 25.17
C MET A 94 -37.27 7.42 25.29
N LEU A 95 -37.62 8.39 26.14
CA LEU A 95 -36.79 9.59 26.36
C LEU A 95 -35.38 9.24 26.86
N THR A 96 -35.28 8.25 27.75
CA THR A 96 -33.98 7.79 28.26
C THR A 96 -33.15 7.12 27.17
N GLN A 97 -33.78 6.32 26.30
CA GLN A 97 -33.08 5.69 25.16
C GLN A 97 -32.64 6.74 24.13
N MET A 98 -33.47 7.74 23.83
CA MET A 98 -33.11 8.85 22.95
C MET A 98 -31.86 9.59 23.45
N GLY A 99 -31.74 9.82 24.77
CA GLY A 99 -30.52 10.39 25.35
C GLY A 99 -29.26 9.58 25.05
N LYS A 100 -29.34 8.25 25.10
CA LYS A 100 -28.22 7.35 24.72
C LYS A 100 -27.90 7.40 23.22
N PHE A 101 -28.91 7.49 22.37
CA PHE A 101 -28.71 7.66 20.93
C PHE A 101 -28.03 8.99 20.59
N VAL A 102 -28.39 10.07 21.29
CA VAL A 102 -27.74 11.38 21.12
C VAL A 102 -26.26 11.29 21.52
N SER A 103 -25.93 10.67 22.65
CA SER A 103 -24.52 10.53 23.06
C SER A 103 -23.70 9.68 22.08
N ILE A 104 -24.24 8.55 21.61
CA ILE A 104 -23.58 7.71 20.60
C ILE A 104 -23.44 8.48 19.29
N GLY A 105 -24.48 9.22 18.87
CA GLY A 105 -24.43 10.07 17.68
C GLY A 105 -23.36 11.16 17.76
N MET A 106 -23.16 11.76 18.92
CA MET A 106 -22.09 12.74 19.15
C MET A 106 -20.69 12.10 19.05
N GLU A 107 -20.49 10.93 19.64
CA GLU A 107 -19.23 10.19 19.57
C GLU A 107 -18.90 9.81 18.11
N LEU A 108 -19.86 9.20 17.40
CA LEU A 108 -19.72 8.85 15.99
C LEU A 108 -19.43 10.08 15.11
N SER A 109 -20.09 11.21 15.36
CA SER A 109 -19.82 12.46 14.63
C SER A 109 -18.39 12.97 14.87
N GLY A 110 -17.88 12.81 16.09
CA GLY A 110 -16.48 13.08 16.42
C GLY A 110 -15.53 12.18 15.64
N THR A 111 -15.73 10.86 15.70
CA THR A 111 -14.94 9.88 14.93
C THR A 111 -14.97 10.15 13.43
N GLN A 112 -16.14 10.51 12.89
CA GLN A 112 -16.29 10.82 11.46
C GLN A 112 -15.47 12.04 11.03
N LYS A 113 -15.35 13.07 11.89
CA LYS A 113 -14.50 14.24 11.61
C LYS A 113 -13.03 13.87 11.55
N GLU A 114 -12.55 13.03 12.47
CA GLU A 114 -11.16 12.56 12.46
C GLU A 114 -10.86 11.71 11.22
N ILE A 115 -11.74 10.76 10.86
CA ILE A 115 -11.59 9.96 9.62
C ILE A 115 -11.51 10.87 8.39
N LYS A 116 -12.37 11.89 8.30
CA LYS A 116 -12.37 12.82 7.17
C LYS A 116 -11.05 13.61 7.08
N LYS A 117 -10.50 14.02 8.22
CA LYS A 117 -9.21 14.72 8.29
C LYS A 117 -8.06 13.81 7.85
N ASP A 118 -7.99 12.58 8.36
CA ASP A 118 -6.96 11.61 7.98
C ASP A 118 -7.03 11.25 6.49
N THR A 119 -8.24 11.08 5.97
CA THR A 119 -8.47 10.85 4.54
C THR A 119 -7.98 12.04 3.71
N GLY A 120 -8.24 13.28 4.16
CA GLY A 120 -7.73 14.49 3.50
C GLY A 120 -6.19 14.53 3.45
N MET A 121 -5.51 14.27 4.57
CA MET A 121 -4.04 14.21 4.60
C MET A 121 -3.47 13.09 3.72
N MET A 122 -4.17 11.96 3.60
CA MET A 122 -3.76 10.87 2.73
C MET A 122 -3.85 11.25 1.25
N LEU A 123 -4.91 11.97 0.85
CA LEU A 123 -5.07 12.48 -0.51
C LEU A 123 -3.96 13.48 -0.86
N GLU A 124 -3.67 14.44 0.01
CA GLU A 124 -2.56 15.39 -0.21
C GLU A 124 -1.20 14.68 -0.37
N LYS A 125 -0.95 13.63 0.41
CA LYS A 125 0.27 12.81 0.26
C LYS A 125 0.30 12.03 -1.06
N GLN A 126 -0.85 11.60 -1.56
CA GLN A 126 -0.95 10.94 -2.87
C GLN A 126 -0.70 11.93 -3.99
N ASP A 127 -1.25 13.14 -3.92
CA ASP A 127 -0.99 14.19 -4.92
C ASP A 127 0.51 14.52 -4.99
N LEU A 128 1.17 14.70 -3.84
CA LEU A 128 2.63 14.90 -3.78
C LEU A 128 3.43 13.72 -4.34
N MET A 129 2.91 12.49 -4.22
CA MET A 129 3.55 11.31 -4.78
C MET A 129 3.41 11.28 -6.31
N LEU A 130 2.24 11.66 -6.84
CA LEU A 130 2.00 11.77 -8.27
C LEU A 130 2.91 12.84 -8.89
N GLU A 131 3.02 14.03 -8.29
CA GLU A 131 3.95 15.07 -8.75
C GLU A 131 5.40 14.58 -8.81
N LYS A 132 5.83 13.79 -7.80
CA LYS A 132 7.17 13.19 -7.80
C LYS A 132 7.36 12.13 -8.88
N GLN A 133 6.31 11.39 -9.23
CA GLN A 133 6.35 10.43 -10.32
C GLN A 133 6.46 11.15 -11.66
N ASP A 134 5.71 12.23 -11.87
CA ASP A 134 5.79 13.05 -13.09
C ASP A 134 7.21 13.61 -13.28
N LEU A 135 7.81 14.17 -12.23
CA LEU A 135 9.21 14.63 -12.26
C LEU A 135 10.21 13.51 -12.55
N MET A 136 9.93 12.29 -12.11
CA MET A 136 10.78 11.13 -12.40
C MET A 136 10.65 10.70 -13.86
N LEU A 137 9.44 10.71 -14.42
CA LEU A 137 9.18 10.42 -15.82
C LEU A 137 9.90 11.44 -16.72
N GLU A 138 9.80 12.74 -16.43
CA GLU A 138 10.53 13.78 -17.16
C GLU A 138 12.05 13.54 -17.16
N LYS A 139 12.60 13.15 -16.00
CA LYS A 139 14.04 12.81 -15.90
C LYS A 139 14.41 11.57 -16.70
N GLN A 140 13.53 10.57 -16.76
CA GLN A 140 13.76 9.37 -17.57
C GLN A 140 13.71 9.70 -19.06
N ASP A 141 12.78 10.55 -19.50
CA ASP A 141 12.70 11.00 -20.90
C ASP A 141 13.97 11.73 -21.34
N LEU A 142 14.47 12.67 -20.52
CA LEU A 142 15.74 13.36 -20.77
C LEU A 142 16.94 12.39 -20.84
N MET A 143 16.95 11.37 -19.98
CA MET A 143 17.99 10.35 -20.00
C MET A 143 17.93 9.52 -21.29
N LEU A 144 16.74 9.12 -21.73
CA LEU A 144 16.54 8.39 -22.98
C LEU A 144 16.99 9.22 -24.19
N GLU A 145 16.67 10.51 -24.24
CA GLU A 145 17.13 11.41 -25.30
C GLU A 145 18.67 11.49 -25.34
N THR A 146 19.29 11.63 -24.17
CA THR A 146 20.76 11.68 -24.04
C THR A 146 21.41 10.37 -24.50
N LEU A 147 20.81 9.22 -24.17
CA LEU A 147 21.28 7.89 -24.59
C LEU A 147 21.13 7.69 -26.11
N HIS A 148 20.02 8.13 -26.69
CA HIS A 148 19.83 8.09 -28.15
C HIS A 148 20.86 8.94 -28.88
N SER A 149 21.07 10.18 -28.44
CA SER A 149 22.11 11.06 -28.99
C SER A 149 23.51 10.45 -28.90
N SER A 150 23.85 9.89 -27.74
CA SER A 150 25.13 9.20 -27.53
C SER A 150 25.30 7.99 -28.44
N THR A 151 24.23 7.21 -28.64
CA THR A 151 24.22 6.05 -29.54
C THR A 151 24.46 6.48 -31.00
N ASP A 152 23.85 7.58 -31.42
CA ASP A 152 24.01 8.11 -32.78
C ASP A 152 25.43 8.66 -33.01
N ILE A 153 26.02 9.33 -32.02
CA ILE A 153 27.44 9.74 -32.05
C ILE A 153 28.34 8.50 -32.20
N LEU A 154 28.11 7.45 -31.40
CA LEU A 154 28.89 6.21 -31.48
C LEU A 154 28.77 5.52 -32.85
N LYS A 155 27.57 5.50 -33.45
CA LYS A 155 27.37 4.96 -34.81
C LYS A 155 28.17 5.75 -35.84
N ARG A 156 28.18 7.08 -35.76
CA ARG A 156 28.97 7.95 -36.66
C ARG A 156 30.46 7.69 -36.51
N LEU A 157 30.98 7.73 -35.29
CA LEU A 157 32.39 7.44 -34.99
C LEU A 157 32.82 6.05 -35.49
N ARG A 158 31.96 5.03 -35.31
CA ARG A 158 32.22 3.69 -35.83
C ARG A 158 32.30 3.68 -37.37
N SER A 159 31.41 4.39 -38.05
CA SER A 159 31.42 4.51 -39.51
C SER A 159 32.69 5.21 -40.02
N GLU A 160 33.04 6.34 -39.41
CA GLU A 160 34.25 7.11 -39.73
C GLU A 160 35.52 6.29 -39.48
N SER A 161 35.62 5.64 -38.33
CA SER A 161 36.74 4.77 -37.99
C SER A 161 36.90 3.62 -39.01
N ASN A 162 35.78 2.99 -39.41
CA ASN A 162 35.80 1.92 -40.41
C ASN A 162 36.20 2.43 -41.80
N ALA A 163 35.79 3.64 -42.18
CA ALA A 163 36.23 4.27 -43.43
C ALA A 163 37.74 4.56 -43.42
N ASN A 164 38.23 5.14 -42.32
CA ASN A 164 39.67 5.40 -42.14
C ASN A 164 40.49 4.11 -42.17
N PHE A 165 39.99 3.04 -41.54
CA PHE A 165 40.67 1.74 -41.55
C PHE A 165 40.77 1.14 -42.96
N LYS A 166 39.72 1.30 -43.79
CA LYS A 166 39.75 0.89 -45.20
C LYS A 166 40.78 1.69 -46.01
N LEU A 167 40.83 3.02 -45.83
CA LEU A 167 41.82 3.87 -46.49
C LEU A 167 43.25 3.47 -46.09
N LEU A 168 43.52 3.33 -44.79
CA LEU A 168 44.82 2.88 -44.28
C LEU A 168 45.21 1.50 -44.81
N HIS A 169 44.25 0.59 -44.98
CA HIS A 169 44.53 -0.71 -45.60
C HIS A 169 44.91 -0.58 -47.07
N GLY A 170 44.24 0.30 -47.82
CA GLY A 170 44.57 0.65 -49.21
C GLY A 170 45.98 1.24 -49.32
N ASP A 171 46.27 2.29 -48.55
CA ASP A 171 47.57 2.95 -48.53
C ASP A 171 48.69 1.94 -48.18
N ASN A 172 48.45 1.04 -47.22
CA ASN A 172 49.42 -0.01 -46.88
C ASN A 172 49.62 -1.04 -47.98
N SER A 173 48.58 -1.37 -48.77
CA SER A 173 48.77 -2.24 -49.94
C SER A 173 49.59 -1.56 -51.04
N GLU A 174 49.30 -0.30 -51.34
CA GLU A 174 50.04 0.48 -52.34
C GLU A 174 51.51 0.64 -51.94
N LEU A 175 51.79 0.93 -50.66
CA LEU A 175 53.15 1.02 -50.14
C LEU A 175 53.90 -0.31 -50.27
N LYS A 176 53.25 -1.44 -49.99
CA LYS A 176 53.87 -2.78 -50.16
C LYS A 176 54.22 -3.05 -51.62
N GLU A 177 53.33 -2.71 -52.56
CA GLU A 177 53.60 -2.85 -53.99
C GLU A 177 54.77 -1.96 -54.44
N LEU A 178 54.83 -0.72 -53.96
CA LEU A 178 55.91 0.20 -54.29
C LEU A 178 57.27 -0.24 -53.72
N ILE A 179 57.29 -0.77 -52.49
CA ILE A 179 58.49 -1.37 -51.89
C ILE A 179 58.96 -2.56 -52.73
N ALA A 180 58.07 -3.50 -53.08
CA ALA A 180 58.42 -4.66 -53.90
C ALA A 180 58.98 -4.26 -55.27
N HIS A 181 58.40 -3.24 -55.91
CA HIS A 181 58.90 -2.71 -57.18
C HIS A 181 60.29 -2.08 -57.03
N HIS A 182 60.52 -1.33 -55.95
CA HIS A 182 61.82 -0.73 -55.67
C HIS A 182 62.88 -1.79 -55.36
N GLU A 183 62.57 -2.80 -54.56
CA GLU A 183 63.45 -3.94 -54.28
C GLU A 183 63.89 -4.64 -55.57
N HIS A 184 62.94 -5.03 -56.43
CA HIS A 184 63.25 -5.67 -57.71
C HIS A 184 64.10 -4.76 -58.63
N SER A 185 63.84 -3.46 -58.63
CA SER A 185 64.65 -2.49 -59.40
C SER A 185 66.07 -2.39 -58.85
N THR A 186 66.24 -2.36 -57.53
CA THR A 186 67.56 -2.32 -56.90
C THR A 186 68.36 -3.60 -57.11
N GLU A 187 67.71 -4.77 -57.04
CA GLU A 187 68.34 -6.06 -57.35
C GLU A 187 68.84 -6.10 -58.79
N ALA A 188 68.00 -5.70 -59.75
CA ALA A 188 68.38 -5.62 -61.17
C ALA A 188 69.58 -4.68 -61.40
N ARG A 189 69.64 -3.54 -60.70
CA ARG A 189 70.78 -2.60 -60.77
C ARG A 189 72.05 -3.19 -60.17
N ILE A 190 71.95 -3.92 -59.06
CA ILE A 190 73.10 -4.61 -58.44
C ILE A 190 73.63 -5.69 -59.37
N GLU A 191 72.76 -6.48 -60.00
CA GLU A 191 73.15 -7.53 -60.95
C GLU A 191 73.83 -6.95 -62.20
N ALA A 192 73.31 -5.85 -62.74
CA ALA A 192 73.94 -5.14 -63.86
C ALA A 192 75.35 -4.64 -63.51
N LEU A 193 75.53 -4.00 -62.35
CA LEU A 193 76.84 -3.54 -61.88
C LEU A 193 77.80 -4.71 -61.60
N ALA A 194 77.31 -5.81 -61.03
CA ALA A 194 78.12 -7.01 -60.79
C ALA A 194 78.61 -7.61 -62.12
N THR A 195 77.77 -7.59 -63.15
CA THR A 195 78.12 -8.03 -64.51
C THR A 195 79.20 -7.14 -65.13
N GLU A 196 79.07 -5.82 -65.00
CA GLU A 196 80.08 -4.84 -65.47
C GLU A 196 81.44 -5.02 -64.79
N ILE A 197 81.47 -5.16 -63.45
CA ILE A 197 82.72 -5.38 -62.70
C ILE A 197 83.36 -6.74 -63.07
N GLY A 198 82.54 -7.76 -63.28
CA GLY A 198 83.00 -9.08 -63.75
C GLY A 198 83.68 -9.01 -65.13
N ALA A 199 83.16 -8.17 -66.03
CA ALA A 199 83.73 -7.92 -67.35
C ALA A 199 85.06 -7.14 -67.26
N GLU A 200 85.18 -6.14 -66.38
CA GLU A 200 86.43 -5.39 -66.18
C GLU A 200 87.57 -6.24 -65.58
N LYS A 201 87.27 -7.16 -64.66
CA LYS A 201 88.29 -8.06 -64.09
C LYS A 201 88.88 -9.05 -65.10
N HIS A 202 88.15 -9.39 -66.17
CA HIS A 202 88.68 -10.20 -67.27
C HIS A 202 89.49 -9.37 -68.29
N GLY A 203 89.44 -8.03 -68.20
CA GLY A 203 90.19 -7.10 -69.07
C GLY A 203 91.54 -6.62 -68.51
N SER A 204 91.83 -6.84 -67.22
CA SER A 204 93.07 -6.37 -66.57
C SER A 204 94.02 -7.52 -66.21
N SER A 205 94.45 -8.28 -67.23
CA SER A 205 95.64 -9.13 -67.17
C SER A 205 96.77 -8.47 -67.96
N GLY A 206 97.47 -7.53 -67.32
CA GLY A 206 98.67 -6.94 -67.87
C GLY A 206 98.92 -5.58 -67.25
N TRP A 207 100.03 -5.44 -66.51
CA TRP A 207 101.09 -4.48 -66.83
C TRP A 207 102.27 -4.71 -65.85
N LYS A 208 103.48 -4.65 -66.44
CA LYS A 208 104.76 -5.16 -65.93
C LYS A 208 105.46 -4.20 -64.95
N GLN A 209 106.30 -4.77 -64.08
CA GLN A 209 107.37 -4.10 -63.32
C GLN A 209 108.38 -3.36 -64.23
N PRO A 210 109.09 -2.36 -63.68
CA PRO A 210 110.48 -2.08 -64.08
C PRO A 210 111.45 -2.13 -62.88
N GLY A 211 112.42 -3.05 -62.92
CA GLY A 211 113.73 -2.85 -62.28
C GLY A 211 114.57 -1.90 -63.16
N LEU A 212 115.75 -1.41 -62.81
CA LEU A 212 116.74 -1.61 -61.76
C LEU A 212 117.83 -0.56 -62.09
N HIS A 213 118.65 -0.10 -61.16
CA HIS A 213 120.11 0.04 -61.38
C HIS A 213 120.84 0.49 -60.11
N SER A 214 122.02 -0.10 -59.98
CA SER A 214 122.96 -0.14 -58.86
C SER A 214 124.12 0.83 -59.06
N HIS A 215 124.48 1.57 -58.01
CA HIS A 215 125.80 1.59 -57.38
C HIS A 215 125.71 2.19 -55.98
#